data_AF-A0A9E5S597-F1
#
_entry.id   AF-A0A9E5S597-F1
#
_cell.length_a   1.000
_cell.length_b   1.000
_cell.length_c   1.000
_cell.angle_alpha   90.00
_cell.angle_beta   90.00
_cell.angle_gamma   90.00
#
_symmetry.space_group_name_H-M   'P 1'
#
loop_
_entity.id
_entity.type
_entity.pdbx_description
1 polymer ?
#
loop_
_entity_poly.entity_id
_entity_poly.type
_entity_poly.pdbx_seq_one_letter_code
_entity_poly.pdbx_strand_id
1 'polypeptide(L)'
;LEMVRLAPSASNKQPWRIVKDDNLYHFYECKTPGFIKLFGYDIQRIDMGIVACHFHLTAIEKNLNGSFHKLPEGKTDLPDDTSYIFSWVQN
;
A
#
# COMPACT_ATOMS: atom_id res chain seq x y z
N LEU A 1 3.78 -12.02 -1.26
CA LEU A 1 2.78 -10.95 -1.03
C LEU A 1 1.34 -11.46 -1.17
N GLU A 2 1.08 -12.76 -0.97
CA GLU A 2 -0.25 -13.33 -1.23
C GLU A 2 -1.33 -12.80 -0.28
N MET A 3 -1.01 -12.61 1.02
CA MET A 3 -1.97 -12.09 1.99
C MET A 3 -2.43 -10.65 1.70
N VAL A 4 -1.61 -9.88 1.00
CA VAL A 4 -1.97 -8.55 0.48
C VAL A 4 -3.00 -8.67 -0.65
N ARG A 5 -2.86 -9.66 -1.54
CA ARG A 5 -3.79 -9.88 -2.66
C ARG A 5 -5.18 -10.34 -2.17
N LEU A 6 -5.26 -10.90 -0.98
CA LEU A 6 -6.51 -11.30 -0.32
C LEU A 6 -7.18 -10.16 0.45
N ALA A 7 -6.53 -9.00 0.60
CA ALA A 7 -7.13 -7.85 1.29
C ALA A 7 -8.37 -7.34 0.53
N PRO A 8 -9.48 -7.03 1.22
CA PRO A 8 -10.65 -6.42 0.57
C PRO A 8 -10.33 -4.99 0.10
N SER A 9 -11.02 -4.53 -0.94
CA SER A 9 -10.96 -3.15 -1.41
C SER A 9 -12.29 -2.69 -2.01
N ALA A 10 -12.53 -1.38 -2.03
CA ALA A 10 -13.72 -0.81 -2.64
C ALA A 10 -13.87 -1.24 -4.11
N SER A 11 -15.00 -1.87 -4.43
CA SER A 11 -15.29 -2.49 -5.74
C SER A 11 -14.19 -3.42 -6.26
N ASN A 12 -13.43 -4.05 -5.35
CA ASN A 12 -12.32 -4.95 -5.65
C ASN A 12 -11.23 -4.34 -6.56
N LYS A 13 -11.05 -3.01 -6.52
CA LYS A 13 -10.11 -2.30 -7.39
C LYS A 13 -8.65 -2.56 -7.07
N GLN A 14 -8.34 -2.92 -5.82
CA GLN A 14 -6.98 -3.26 -5.37
C GLN A 14 -5.96 -2.19 -5.80
N PRO A 15 -6.11 -0.94 -5.32
CA PRO A 15 -5.33 0.19 -5.82
C PRO A 15 -3.85 0.16 -5.38
N TRP A 16 -3.40 -0.85 -4.64
CA TRP A 16 -2.03 -0.92 -4.13
C TRP A 16 -1.03 -1.48 -5.16
N ARG A 17 0.17 -0.93 -5.16
CA ARG A 17 1.39 -1.52 -5.74
C ARG A 17 2.46 -1.56 -4.65
N ILE A 18 3.20 -2.67 -4.58
CA ILE A 18 4.27 -2.84 -3.59
C ILE A 18 5.55 -3.16 -4.33
N VAL A 19 6.60 -2.38 -4.06
CA VAL A 19 7.97 -2.63 -4.53
C VAL A 19 8.80 -3.08 -3.35
N LYS A 20 9.44 -4.24 -3.45
CA LYS A 20 10.45 -4.67 -2.48
C LYS A 20 11.81 -4.17 -2.95
N ASP A 21 12.52 -3.51 -2.07
CA ASP A 21 13.89 -3.03 -2.28
C ASP A 21 14.71 -3.39 -1.04
N ASP A 22 15.56 -4.41 -1.14
CA ASP A 22 16.25 -5.02 0.01
C ASP A 22 15.30 -5.34 1.19
N ASN A 23 15.47 -4.62 2.31
CA ASN A 23 14.70 -4.74 3.56
C ASN A 23 13.50 -3.80 3.61
N LEU A 24 13.19 -3.10 2.51
CA LEU A 24 12.11 -2.14 2.39
C LEU A 24 11.00 -2.70 1.51
N TYR A 25 9.77 -2.37 1.89
CA TYR A 25 8.59 -2.59 1.07
C TYR A 25 7.89 -1.26 0.89
N HIS A 26 8.03 -0.64 -0.28
CA HIS A 26 7.39 0.64 -0.62
C HIS A 26 5.97 0.40 -1.11
N PHE A 27 5.00 1.10 -0.52
CA PHE A 27 3.58 1.03 -0.88
C PHE A 27 3.19 2.28 -1.66
N TYR A 28 2.60 2.03 -2.82
CA TYR A 28 2.08 3.04 -3.72
C TYR A 28 0.58 2.80 -3.91
N GLU A 29 -0.17 3.89 -4.00
CA GLU A 29 -1.57 3.92 -4.37
C GLU A 29 -1.66 4.33 -5.85
N CYS A 30 -2.16 3.43 -6.68
CA CYS A 30 -2.54 3.68 -8.06
C CYS A 30 -4.05 3.94 -8.08
N LYS A 31 -4.44 5.22 -8.08
CA LYS A 31 -5.84 5.61 -8.01
C LYS A 31 -6.59 5.18 -9.26
N THR A 32 -7.87 4.87 -9.08
CA THR A 32 -8.79 4.74 -10.20
C THR A 32 -9.41 6.11 -10.47
N PRO A 33 -9.23 6.70 -11.67
CA PRO A 33 -9.80 8.01 -11.99
C PRO A 33 -11.31 8.07 -11.75
N GLY A 34 -11.78 9.17 -11.17
CA GLY A 34 -13.20 9.41 -10.91
C GLY A 34 -13.79 8.73 -9.66
N PHE A 35 -13.04 7.85 -8.98
CA PHE A 35 -13.57 7.11 -7.83
C PHE A 35 -13.86 8.01 -6.62
N ILE A 36 -13.02 9.01 -6.36
CA ILE A 36 -13.24 9.99 -5.28
C ILE A 36 -14.57 10.74 -5.47
N LYS A 37 -14.92 11.10 -6.71
CA LYS A 37 -16.16 11.83 -7.02
C LYS A 37 -17.42 11.01 -6.73
N LEU A 38 -17.32 9.67 -6.77
CA LEU A 38 -18.45 8.77 -6.53
C LEU A 38 -18.81 8.66 -5.04
N PHE A 39 -17.81 8.73 -4.15
CA PHE A 39 -18.00 8.51 -2.71
C PHE A 39 -17.94 9.79 -1.86
N GLY A 40 -17.44 10.90 -2.41
CA GLY A 40 -17.30 12.16 -1.68
C GLY A 40 -16.15 12.22 -0.67
N TYR A 41 -15.37 11.14 -0.55
CA TYR A 41 -14.14 11.03 0.24
C TYR A 41 -13.17 10.04 -0.42
N ASP A 42 -11.91 10.02 0.04
CA ASP A 42 -10.86 9.19 -0.54
C ASP A 42 -10.94 7.74 -0.04
N ILE A 43 -11.90 6.99 -0.56
CA ILE A 43 -12.12 5.59 -0.18
C ILE A 43 -10.91 4.69 -0.49
N GLN A 44 -10.14 4.99 -1.53
CA GLN A 44 -8.96 4.20 -1.91
C GLN A 44 -7.82 4.39 -0.89
N ARG A 45 -7.78 5.54 -0.20
CA ARG A 45 -6.86 5.73 0.94
C ARG A 45 -7.16 4.81 2.10
N ILE A 46 -8.43 4.45 2.31
CA ILE A 46 -8.84 3.47 3.32
C ILE A 46 -8.33 2.08 2.90
N ASP A 47 -8.46 1.72 1.63
CA ASP A 47 -7.94 0.44 1.09
C ASP A 47 -6.42 0.29 1.34
N MET A 48 -5.66 1.39 1.30
CA MET A 48 -4.23 1.39 1.63
C MET A 48 -3.95 1.06 3.12
N GLY A 49 -4.86 1.41 4.03
CA GLY A 49 -4.77 1.01 5.44
C GLY A 49 -5.07 -0.48 5.63
N ILE A 50 -6.06 -1.01 4.90
CA ILE A 50 -6.42 -2.43 4.92
C ILE A 50 -5.23 -3.28 4.45
N VAL A 51 -4.62 -2.93 3.31
CA VAL A 51 -3.48 -3.67 2.79
C VAL A 51 -2.25 -3.60 3.70
N ALA A 52 -2.04 -2.46 4.38
CA ALA A 52 -0.97 -2.31 5.38
C ALA A 52 -1.17 -3.27 6.56
N CYS A 53 -2.40 -3.38 7.07
CA CYS A 53 -2.75 -4.31 8.15
C CYS A 53 -2.50 -5.77 7.73
N HIS A 54 -3.02 -6.17 6.57
CA HIS A 54 -2.81 -7.52 6.02
C HIS A 54 -1.32 -7.85 5.87
N PHE A 55 -0.54 -6.91 5.35
CA PHE A 55 0.90 -7.08 5.22
C PHE A 55 1.58 -7.23 6.59
N HIS A 56 1.31 -6.33 7.53
CA HIS A 56 2.00 -6.29 8.82
C HIS A 56 1.71 -7.51 9.68
N LEU A 57 0.44 -7.94 9.75
CA LEU A 57 0.08 -9.16 10.49
C LEU A 57 0.74 -10.39 9.88
N THR A 58 0.87 -10.44 8.54
CA THR A 58 1.60 -11.53 7.86
C THR A 58 3.10 -11.48 8.16
N ALA A 59 3.69 -10.29 8.26
CA ALA A 59 5.09 -10.13 8.63
C ALA A 59 5.34 -10.63 10.06
N ILE A 60 4.49 -10.24 11.02
CA ILE A 60 4.52 -10.72 12.40
C ILE A 60 4.42 -12.24 12.46
N GLU A 61 3.44 -12.84 11.78
CA GLU A 61 3.25 -14.30 11.72
C GLU A 61 4.49 -15.03 11.16
N LYS A 62 5.22 -14.37 10.25
CA LYS A 62 6.47 -14.88 9.68
C LYS A 62 7.71 -14.56 10.52
N ASN A 63 7.54 -14.04 11.74
CA ASN A 63 8.62 -13.60 12.63
C ASN A 63 9.52 -12.52 12.00
N LEU A 64 8.97 -11.69 11.11
CA LEU A 64 9.65 -10.53 10.55
C LEU A 64 9.31 -9.30 11.40
N ASN A 65 10.35 -8.63 11.88
CA ASN A 65 10.21 -7.40 12.65
C ASN A 65 10.39 -6.19 11.74
N GLY A 66 9.62 -5.14 12.00
CA GLY A 66 9.72 -3.90 11.24
C GLY A 66 8.53 -2.98 11.45
N SER A 67 8.60 -1.79 10.88
CA SER A 67 7.64 -0.71 11.11
C SER A 67 7.38 0.12 9.86
N PHE A 68 6.24 0.82 9.85
CA PHE A 68 5.89 1.71 8.75
C PHE A 68 6.51 3.09 8.92
N HIS A 69 7.10 3.60 7.85
CA HIS A 69 7.74 4.91 7.80
C HIS A 69 7.41 5.63 6.50
N LYS A 70 7.30 6.96 6.55
CA LYS A 70 7.24 7.80 5.36
C LYS A 70 8.64 8.24 4.97
N LEU A 71 9.29 7.42 4.17
CA LEU A 71 10.66 7.66 3.70
C LEU A 71 10.70 8.71 2.57
N PRO A 72 11.75 9.55 2.51
CA PRO A 72 11.96 10.47 1.39
C PRO A 72 12.33 9.76 0.08
N GLU A 73 12.78 8.51 0.15
CA GLU A 73 13.23 7.68 -0.99
C GLU A 73 12.09 7.02 -1.77
N GLY A 74 10.83 7.36 -1.49
CA GLY A 74 9.73 6.92 -2.35
C GLY A 74 10.01 7.32 -3.80
N LYS A 75 10.08 6.34 -4.73
CA LYS A 75 10.31 6.63 -6.16
C LYS A 75 9.47 7.82 -6.64
N THR A 76 10.13 8.77 -7.30
CA THR A 76 9.54 10.04 -7.73
C THR A 76 9.13 10.04 -9.19
N ASP A 77 9.71 9.15 -10.01
CA ASP A 77 9.27 8.89 -11.38
C ASP A 77 8.23 7.76 -11.37
N LEU A 78 6.96 8.16 -11.23
CA LEU A 78 5.83 7.26 -11.14
C LEU A 78 4.90 7.45 -12.34
N PRO A 79 4.22 6.39 -12.81
CA PRO A 79 3.15 6.53 -13.77
C PRO A 79 2.04 7.46 -13.27
N ASP A 80 1.26 7.99 -14.21
CA ASP A 80 0.06 8.77 -13.89
C ASP A 80 -0.85 8.02 -12.88
N ASP A 81 -1.56 8.80 -12.06
CA ASP A 81 -2.44 8.34 -10.98
C ASP A 81 -1.77 7.49 -9.88
N THR A 82 -0.44 7.32 -9.92
CA THR A 82 0.31 6.58 -8.90
C THR A 82 0.97 7.54 -7.93
N SER A 83 0.82 7.26 -6.63
CA SER A 83 1.38 8.07 -5.56
C SER A 83 2.02 7.19 -4.50
N TYR A 84 3.21 7.58 -4.04
CA TYR A 84 3.83 6.96 -2.87
C TYR A 84 3.05 7.29 -1.59
N ILE A 85 2.91 6.30 -0.70
CA ILE A 85 2.16 6.45 0.55
C ILE A 85 3.08 6.30 1.77
N PHE A 86 3.72 5.13 1.91
CA PHE A 86 4.63 4.78 2.99
C PHE A 86 5.48 3.57 2.61
N SER A 87 6.43 3.23 3.46
CA SER A 87 7.24 2.02 3.35
C SER A 87 7.15 1.21 4.63
N TRP A 88 7.23 -0.11 4.55
CA TRP A 88 7.52 -0.97 5.69
C TRP A 88 9.01 -1.30 5.69
N VAL A 89 9.69 -1.01 6.80
CA VAL A 89 11.13 -1.19 6.98
C VAL A 89 11.34 -2.40 7.87
N GLN A 90 12.00 -3.42 7.34
CA GLN A 90 12.42 -4.58 8.12
C GLN A 90 13.62 -4.22 8.99
N ASN A 91 13.57 -4.61 10.26
CA ASN A 91 14.66 -4.49 11.22
C ASN A 91 15.74 -5.57 11.01
#